data_AF-A0A5N5HDU1-F1
#
_entry.id   AF-A0A5N5HDU1-F1
#
_cell.length_a   1.000
_cell.length_b   1.000
_cell.length_c   1.000
_cell.angle_alpha   90.00
_cell.angle_beta   90.00
_cell.angle_gamma   90.00
#
_symmetry.space_group_name_H-M   'P 1'
#
loop_
_entity.id
_entity.type
_entity.pdbx_description
1 polymer ?
#
loop_
_entity_poly.entity_id
_entity_poly.type
_entity_poly.pdbx_seq_one_letter_code
_entity_poly.pdbx_strand_id
1 'polypeptide(L)'
;MLQFSKLLHHKGVKITLVTTLFTYKTILHKSSGLSGSYFAVETISDGYDQGGVKEAESVEAYLKSFKQKLSSSSCPVDCIVYDVFIPWPLDVAKKFGIAGAVFFTQSCAIDNIYYHAHKGLLKLPLTKYDQSKILVPGLPPLEPWDMPSMLYDFGSYPAVYDIVMGQFSNVVDWMAKFLPLITIGPTIPSYYLDKRLENDREYGVNLFKPNIPEQMKELAWGLRSSKCKFLWVVRESEAAKLPKGFILAHEYVGCFVTHCSWNLTLEALSLRVLMVALPQWTDQSTNAKYIMDVWEDVVEHCIIERIEGKRGEEIKRKALEWKELARKAVDEVGSSSKNIDEFTKNVVQQKAIRVLGEM
;
A
#
# COMPACT_ATOMS: atom_id res chain seq x y z
N MET A 1 -3.94 -2.92 6.28
CA MET A 1 -4.26 -3.83 7.41
C MET A 1 -4.49 -3.15 8.77
N LEU A 2 -3.52 -2.47 9.42
CA LEU A 2 -3.74 -1.90 10.77
C LEU A 2 -4.92 -0.91 10.84
N GLN A 3 -5.07 -0.05 9.83
CA GLN A 3 -6.21 0.87 9.75
C GLN A 3 -7.54 0.14 9.60
N PHE A 4 -7.57 -0.93 8.80
CA PHE A 4 -8.74 -1.81 8.71
C PHE A 4 -9.06 -2.48 10.06
N SER A 5 -8.05 -2.89 10.83
CA SER A 5 -8.25 -3.41 12.20
C SER A 5 -8.91 -2.38 13.12
N LYS A 6 -8.54 -1.09 13.04
CA LYS A 6 -9.20 -0.01 13.81
C LYS A 6 -10.66 0.15 13.43
N LEU A 7 -10.98 0.09 12.14
CA LEU A 7 -12.36 0.17 11.65
C LEU A 7 -13.19 -1.02 12.15
N LEU A 8 -12.66 -2.25 12.09
CA LEU A 8 -13.35 -3.43 12.60
C LEU A 8 -13.58 -3.37 14.12
N HIS A 9 -12.57 -2.91 14.87
CA HIS A 9 -12.72 -2.75 16.32
C HIS A 9 -13.76 -1.70 16.69
N HIS A 10 -13.84 -0.60 15.96
CA HIS A 10 -14.90 0.38 16.14
C HIS A 10 -16.31 -0.20 15.88
N LYS A 11 -16.40 -1.24 15.03
CA LYS A 11 -17.63 -2.02 14.79
C LYS A 11 -17.87 -3.12 15.84
N GLY A 12 -17.07 -3.18 16.90
CA GLY A 12 -17.20 -4.14 18.00
C GLY A 12 -16.52 -5.49 17.76
N VAL A 13 -15.73 -5.64 16.70
CA VAL A 13 -14.98 -6.87 16.44
C VAL A 13 -13.75 -6.93 17.37
N LYS A 14 -13.58 -8.05 18.06
CA LYS A 14 -12.36 -8.31 18.83
C LYS A 14 -11.21 -8.65 17.86
N ILE A 15 -10.12 -7.90 17.96
CA ILE A 15 -8.97 -8.06 17.06
C ILE A 15 -7.73 -8.50 17.84
N THR A 16 -7.04 -9.50 17.31
CA THR A 16 -5.67 -9.85 17.66
C THR A 16 -4.80 -9.59 16.44
N LEU A 17 -3.84 -8.66 16.55
CA LEU A 17 -2.83 -8.43 15.52
C LEU A 17 -1.70 -9.44 15.71
N VAL A 18 -1.45 -10.26 14.70
CA VAL A 18 -0.32 -11.19 14.69
C VAL A 18 0.79 -10.62 13.83
N THR A 19 2.00 -10.54 14.38
CA THR A 19 3.18 -10.01 13.68
C THR A 19 4.45 -10.78 14.06
N THR A 20 5.58 -10.50 13.43
CA THR A 20 6.84 -11.16 13.81
C THR A 20 7.41 -10.58 15.10
N LEU A 21 8.13 -11.40 15.85
CA LEU A 21 8.80 -10.95 17.07
C LEU A 21 9.80 -9.80 16.78
N PHE A 22 10.53 -9.87 15.67
CA PHE A 22 11.40 -8.80 15.22
C PHE A 22 10.63 -7.50 14.96
N THR A 23 9.54 -7.56 14.19
CA THR A 23 8.68 -6.40 13.88
C THR A 23 8.08 -5.80 15.14
N TYR A 24 7.65 -6.65 16.07
CA TYR A 24 7.12 -6.22 17.35
C TYR A 24 8.16 -5.44 18.17
N LYS A 25 9.36 -5.99 18.37
CA LYS A 25 10.44 -5.34 19.14
C LYS A 25 10.90 -4.02 18.52
N THR A 26 10.99 -3.98 17.18
CA THR A 26 11.63 -2.87 16.48
C THR A 26 10.67 -1.74 16.15
N ILE A 27 9.40 -2.05 15.87
CA ILE A 27 8.44 -1.09 15.31
C ILE A 27 7.26 -0.91 16.25
N LEU A 28 6.60 -1.99 16.71
CA LEU A 28 5.35 -1.87 17.47
C LEU A 28 5.59 -1.45 18.94
N HIS A 29 6.57 -2.05 19.61
CA HIS A 29 6.91 -1.73 21.01
C HIS A 29 7.40 -0.28 21.21
N LYS A 30 7.94 0.33 20.14
CA LYS A 30 8.45 1.72 20.18
C LYS A 30 7.43 2.76 19.75
N SER A 31 6.28 2.32 19.22
CA SER A 31 5.26 3.23 18.69
C SER A 31 4.25 3.56 19.79
N SER A 32 4.26 4.83 20.24
CA SER A 32 3.33 5.38 21.25
C SER A 32 1.85 5.18 20.89
N GLY A 33 1.52 5.10 19.60
CA GLY A 33 0.15 4.97 19.08
C GLY A 33 -0.55 3.62 19.29
N LEU A 34 0.17 2.57 19.73
CA LEU A 34 -0.41 1.26 20.07
C LEU A 34 -0.49 1.02 21.59
N SER A 35 0.08 1.91 22.39
CA SER A 35 0.19 1.74 23.84
C SER A 35 -1.12 1.92 24.61
N GLY A 36 -2.22 2.25 23.91
CA GLY A 36 -3.58 2.30 24.46
C GLY A 36 -4.45 1.18 23.90
N SER A 37 -4.48 0.03 24.59
CA SER A 37 -5.52 -1.04 24.66
C SER A 37 -6.41 -1.46 23.47
N TYR A 38 -6.30 -0.94 22.24
CA TYR A 38 -7.29 -1.23 21.18
C TYR A 38 -7.25 -2.69 20.69
N PHE A 39 -6.09 -3.33 20.69
CA PHE A 39 -5.90 -4.68 20.15
C PHE A 39 -4.98 -5.53 21.03
N ALA A 40 -5.24 -6.83 21.07
CA ALA A 40 -4.22 -7.79 21.51
C ALA A 40 -3.15 -7.88 20.41
N VAL A 41 -1.88 -7.95 20.80
CA VAL A 41 -0.78 -8.21 19.86
C VAL A 41 -0.14 -9.54 20.23
N GLU A 42 -0.13 -10.47 19.29
CA GLU A 42 0.58 -11.73 19.41
C GLU A 42 1.76 -11.76 18.44
N THR A 43 2.82 -12.44 18.85
CA THR A 43 4.04 -12.55 18.05
C THR A 43 4.29 -13.98 17.61
N ILE A 44 4.65 -14.13 16.34
CA ILE A 44 5.18 -15.37 15.78
C ILE A 44 6.67 -15.19 15.49
N SER A 45 7.39 -16.30 15.46
CA SER A 45 8.80 -16.29 15.04
C SER A 45 8.86 -16.21 13.52
N ASP A 46 9.69 -15.32 12.99
CA ASP A 46 10.05 -15.30 11.56
C ASP A 46 11.30 -16.13 11.25
N GLY A 47 11.83 -16.84 12.25
CA GLY A 47 13.09 -17.59 12.15
C GLY A 47 14.35 -16.73 12.26
N TYR A 48 14.20 -15.39 12.29
CA TYR A 48 15.27 -14.40 12.35
C TYR A 48 14.90 -13.28 13.32
N ASP A 49 14.50 -13.66 14.54
CA ASP A 49 13.80 -12.80 15.50
C ASP A 49 14.65 -11.65 16.08
N GLN A 50 15.96 -11.61 15.80
CA GLN A 50 16.88 -10.60 16.34
C GLN A 50 17.22 -9.53 15.30
N GLY A 51 17.53 -9.91 14.06
CA GLY A 51 17.96 -9.00 13.00
C GLY A 51 17.02 -8.92 11.79
N GLY A 52 15.94 -9.71 11.78
CA GLY A 52 15.01 -9.79 10.65
C GLY A 52 15.75 -10.21 9.37
N VAL A 53 15.41 -9.57 8.24
CA VAL A 53 16.04 -9.83 6.93
C VAL A 53 17.58 -9.74 6.99
N LYS A 54 18.14 -8.89 7.85
CA LYS A 54 19.60 -8.69 7.92
C LYS A 54 20.35 -9.84 8.59
N GLU A 55 19.65 -10.65 9.38
CA GLU A 55 20.20 -11.84 10.01
C GLU A 55 20.20 -13.03 9.05
N ALA A 56 19.33 -12.99 8.04
CA ALA A 56 19.26 -14.04 7.03
C ALA A 56 20.42 -13.97 6.05
N GLU A 57 20.83 -15.14 5.57
CA GLU A 57 21.86 -15.30 4.53
C GLU A 57 21.47 -14.66 3.19
N SER A 58 20.16 -14.52 2.95
CA SER A 58 19.59 -13.85 1.78
C SER A 58 18.14 -13.43 2.04
N VAL A 59 17.62 -12.51 1.23
CA VAL A 59 16.20 -12.15 1.22
C VAL A 59 15.33 -13.38 0.95
N GLU A 60 15.79 -14.30 0.09
CA GLU A 60 15.06 -15.53 -0.22
C GLU A 60 14.96 -16.47 1.00
N ALA A 61 16.05 -16.65 1.73
CA ALA A 61 16.07 -17.46 2.95
C ALA A 61 15.13 -16.88 4.03
N TYR A 62 15.17 -15.55 4.21
CA TYR A 62 14.24 -14.86 5.11
C TYR A 62 12.79 -15.09 4.72
N LEU A 63 12.45 -14.98 3.45
CA LEU A 63 11.06 -15.14 3.00
C LEU A 63 10.56 -16.60 3.11
N LYS A 64 11.46 -17.58 2.98
CA LYS A 64 11.12 -19.01 3.11
C LYS A 64 10.87 -19.43 4.56
N SER A 65 11.52 -18.81 5.56
CA SER A 65 11.36 -19.19 6.97
C SER A 65 9.95 -18.92 7.52
N PHE A 66 9.23 -17.93 6.98
CA PHE A 66 7.87 -17.57 7.43
C PHE A 66 6.83 -18.68 7.26
N LYS A 67 7.03 -19.62 6.34
CA LYS A 67 6.01 -20.62 5.98
C LYS A 67 5.79 -21.72 7.03
N GLN A 68 6.61 -21.78 8.08
CA GLN A 68 6.72 -23.01 8.89
C GLN A 68 6.19 -22.93 10.33
N LYS A 69 5.72 -21.78 10.84
CA LYS A 69 5.47 -21.65 12.29
C LYS A 69 4.22 -20.84 12.66
N LEU A 70 3.11 -21.55 12.90
CA LEU A 70 2.10 -21.12 13.87
C LEU A 70 1.72 -22.27 14.79
N SER A 71 1.90 -22.05 16.10
CA SER A 71 1.39 -22.89 17.18
C SER A 71 0.06 -22.34 17.68
N SER A 72 -0.84 -23.24 18.10
CA SER A 72 -2.22 -22.95 18.50
C SER A 72 -2.32 -21.86 19.57
N SER A 73 -3.11 -20.82 19.30
CA SER A 73 -3.59 -19.88 20.32
C SER A 73 -4.72 -20.54 21.13
N SER A 74 -4.87 -20.15 22.40
CA SER A 74 -5.88 -20.65 23.33
C SER A 74 -7.24 -19.96 23.19
N CYS A 75 -7.34 -18.92 22.36
CA CYS A 75 -8.58 -18.20 22.12
C CYS A 75 -9.33 -18.78 20.89
N PRO A 76 -10.67 -18.94 20.95
CA PRO A 76 -11.44 -19.25 19.76
C PRO A 76 -11.33 -18.10 18.76
N VAL A 77 -10.96 -18.42 17.52
CA VAL A 77 -10.78 -17.46 16.41
C VAL A 77 -11.84 -17.75 15.36
N ASP A 78 -12.66 -16.76 15.04
CA ASP A 78 -13.74 -16.89 14.04
C ASP A 78 -13.26 -16.66 12.60
N CYS A 79 -12.25 -15.82 12.42
CA CYS A 79 -11.70 -15.47 11.11
C CYS A 79 -10.22 -15.11 11.17
N ILE A 80 -9.46 -15.52 10.15
CA ILE A 80 -8.09 -15.08 9.89
C ILE A 80 -8.09 -14.13 8.69
N VAL A 81 -7.70 -12.88 8.92
CA VAL A 81 -7.43 -11.91 7.84
C VAL A 81 -5.92 -11.88 7.60
N TYR A 82 -5.49 -12.09 6.37
CA TYR A 82 -4.06 -12.17 6.02
C TYR A 82 -3.72 -11.37 4.76
N ASP A 83 -2.49 -10.89 4.68
CA ASP A 83 -1.96 -10.21 3.50
C ASP A 83 -1.79 -11.22 2.35
N VAL A 84 -2.19 -10.84 1.14
CA VAL A 84 -2.13 -11.69 -0.06
C VAL A 84 -0.74 -12.29 -0.33
N PHE A 85 0.35 -11.60 0.04
CA PHE A 85 1.72 -12.08 -0.12
C PHE A 85 2.11 -13.21 0.83
N ILE A 86 1.30 -13.46 1.85
CA ILE A 86 1.53 -14.49 2.86
C ILE A 86 0.36 -15.48 2.75
N PRO A 87 0.37 -16.42 1.78
CA PRO A 87 -0.81 -17.23 1.46
C PRO A 87 -1.09 -18.39 2.46
N TRP A 88 -0.09 -18.85 3.21
CA TRP A 88 -0.20 -20.00 4.12
C TRP A 88 -1.18 -19.86 5.31
N PRO A 89 -1.54 -18.67 5.83
CA PRO A 89 -2.55 -18.52 6.88
C PRO A 89 -3.92 -19.05 6.43
N LEU A 90 -4.18 -19.12 5.12
CA LEU A 90 -5.38 -19.77 4.60
C LEU A 90 -5.40 -21.27 4.89
N ASP A 91 -4.25 -21.94 4.76
CA ASP A 91 -4.15 -23.38 5.04
C ASP A 91 -4.37 -23.65 6.52
N VAL A 92 -3.90 -22.74 7.39
CA VAL A 92 -4.21 -22.76 8.82
C VAL A 92 -5.71 -22.58 9.03
N ALA A 93 -6.34 -21.57 8.42
CA ALA A 93 -7.78 -21.34 8.55
C ALA A 93 -8.59 -22.59 8.15
N LYS A 94 -8.27 -23.20 7.00
CA LYS A 94 -8.89 -24.44 6.51
C LYS A 94 -8.70 -25.60 7.48
N LYS A 95 -7.48 -25.81 8.01
CA LYS A 95 -7.17 -26.89 8.95
C LYS A 95 -8.02 -26.84 10.22
N PHE A 96 -8.35 -25.64 10.69
CA PHE A 96 -9.11 -25.43 11.92
C PHE A 96 -10.60 -25.14 11.65
N GLY A 97 -11.06 -25.18 10.40
CA GLY A 97 -12.45 -24.85 10.04
C GLY A 97 -12.82 -23.39 10.30
N ILE A 98 -11.84 -22.48 10.27
CA ILE A 98 -11.99 -21.05 10.54
C ILE A 98 -12.18 -20.32 9.20
N ALA A 99 -12.95 -19.23 9.20
CA ALA A 99 -13.07 -18.39 8.01
C ALA A 99 -11.71 -17.75 7.65
N GLY A 100 -11.37 -17.69 6.36
CA GLY A 100 -10.17 -17.02 5.87
C GLY A 100 -10.54 -15.82 5.01
N ALA A 101 -9.91 -14.67 5.22
CA ALA A 101 -10.07 -13.51 4.35
C ALA A 101 -8.71 -13.02 3.88
N VAL A 102 -8.54 -12.89 2.57
CA VAL A 102 -7.33 -12.33 1.98
C VAL A 102 -7.47 -10.82 1.82
N PHE A 103 -6.42 -10.09 2.16
CA PHE A 103 -6.33 -8.65 2.11
C PHE A 103 -5.27 -8.24 1.09
N PHE A 104 -5.69 -7.58 0.02
CA PHE A 104 -4.80 -7.02 -0.99
C PHE A 104 -4.32 -5.63 -0.57
N THR A 105 -3.01 -5.47 -0.47
CA THR A 105 -2.33 -4.21 -0.07
C THR A 105 -1.78 -3.43 -1.28
N GLN A 106 -2.22 -3.79 -2.48
CA GLN A 106 -1.86 -3.17 -3.75
C GLN A 106 -3.11 -2.60 -4.44
N SER A 107 -2.92 -1.79 -5.47
CA SER A 107 -4.04 -1.30 -6.27
C SER A 107 -4.62 -2.42 -7.13
N CYS A 108 -5.93 -2.36 -7.36
CA CYS A 108 -6.61 -3.33 -8.22
C CYS A 108 -6.03 -3.40 -9.66
N ALA A 109 -5.46 -2.30 -10.15
CA ALA A 109 -4.79 -2.25 -11.45
C ALA A 109 -3.52 -3.12 -11.46
N ILE A 110 -2.73 -3.05 -10.38
CA ILE A 110 -1.51 -3.85 -10.21
C ILE A 110 -1.87 -5.34 -10.07
N ASP A 111 -2.88 -5.65 -9.26
CA ASP A 111 -3.35 -7.02 -9.09
C ASP A 111 -3.82 -7.63 -10.40
N ASN A 112 -4.50 -6.84 -11.23
CA ASN A 112 -4.91 -7.26 -12.56
C ASN A 112 -3.71 -7.55 -13.48
N ILE A 113 -2.67 -6.71 -13.46
CA ILE A 113 -1.42 -6.96 -14.20
C ILE A 113 -0.75 -8.25 -13.73
N TYR A 114 -0.58 -8.43 -12.42
CA TYR A 114 0.05 -9.63 -11.90
C TYR A 114 -0.77 -10.88 -12.15
N TYR A 115 -2.10 -10.80 -12.13
CA TYR A 115 -2.96 -11.92 -12.52
C TYR A 115 -2.70 -12.34 -13.97
N HIS A 116 -2.62 -11.37 -14.90
CA HIS A 116 -2.33 -11.66 -16.30
C HIS A 116 -0.92 -12.22 -16.51
N ALA A 117 0.07 -11.72 -15.75
CA ALA A 117 1.42 -12.29 -15.74
C ALA A 117 1.43 -13.73 -15.20
N HIS A 118 0.79 -13.98 -14.06
CA HIS A 118 0.68 -15.30 -13.44
C HIS A 118 -0.01 -16.32 -14.36
N LYS A 119 -1.04 -15.90 -15.08
CA LYS A 119 -1.76 -16.75 -16.04
C LYS A 119 -1.02 -16.96 -17.37
N GLY A 120 0.15 -16.34 -17.57
CA GLY A 120 0.90 -16.41 -18.82
C GLY A 120 0.20 -15.67 -19.98
N LEU A 121 -0.74 -14.77 -19.67
CA LEU A 121 -1.43 -13.92 -20.66
C LEU A 121 -0.57 -12.73 -21.09
N LEU A 122 0.45 -12.40 -20.29
CA LEU A 122 1.52 -11.48 -20.67
C LEU A 122 2.76 -12.29 -21.07
N LYS A 123 3.33 -11.96 -22.25
CA LYS A 123 4.57 -12.58 -22.71
C LYS A 123 5.76 -11.92 -22.01
N LEU A 124 6.36 -12.63 -21.06
CA LEU A 124 7.54 -12.18 -20.32
C LEU A 124 8.85 -12.73 -20.94
N PRO A 125 10.00 -12.05 -20.77
CA PRO A 125 10.15 -10.74 -20.14
C PRO A 125 9.63 -9.61 -21.02
N LEU A 126 9.09 -8.56 -20.40
CA LEU A 126 8.78 -7.33 -21.13
C LEU A 126 10.11 -6.66 -21.48
N THR A 127 10.32 -6.29 -22.73
CA THR A 127 11.60 -5.71 -23.14
C THR A 127 11.49 -4.19 -23.09
N LYS A 128 12.38 -3.50 -22.36
CA LYS A 128 12.41 -2.01 -22.27
C LYS A 128 12.53 -1.32 -23.65
N TYR A 129 13.04 -2.04 -24.65
CA TYR A 129 13.25 -1.56 -26.02
C TYR A 129 12.08 -1.86 -26.95
N ASP A 130 11.12 -2.66 -26.51
CA ASP A 130 9.90 -2.92 -27.27
C ASP A 130 8.92 -1.77 -27.03
N GLN A 131 8.67 -0.98 -28.06
CA GLN A 131 7.76 0.17 -27.99
C GLN A 131 6.29 -0.24 -28.19
N SER A 132 5.99 -1.53 -28.34
CA SER A 132 4.62 -1.98 -28.45
C SER A 132 3.84 -1.69 -27.16
N LYS A 133 2.62 -1.20 -27.33
CA LYS A 133 1.71 -0.95 -26.20
C LYS A 133 1.23 -2.29 -25.66
N ILE A 134 1.34 -2.45 -24.35
CA ILE A 134 0.83 -3.59 -23.61
C ILE A 134 -0.62 -3.28 -23.25
N LEU A 135 -1.53 -4.18 -23.65
CA LEU A 135 -2.95 -4.06 -23.40
C LEU A 135 -3.35 -5.06 -22.32
N VAL A 136 -3.82 -4.54 -21.19
CA VAL A 136 -4.43 -5.32 -20.11
C VAL A 136 -5.89 -4.89 -19.98
N PRO A 137 -6.85 -5.83 -19.97
CA PRO A 137 -8.27 -5.50 -19.88
C PRO A 137 -8.58 -4.55 -18.71
N GLY A 138 -9.27 -3.45 -19.02
CA GLY A 138 -9.67 -2.44 -18.03
C GLY A 138 -8.59 -1.42 -17.66
N LEU A 139 -7.38 -1.52 -18.20
CA LEU A 139 -6.29 -0.56 -17.96
C LEU A 139 -6.01 0.28 -19.23
N PRO A 140 -5.49 1.52 -19.10
CA PRO A 140 -5.01 2.28 -20.25
C PRO A 140 -3.83 1.57 -20.95
N PRO A 141 -3.52 1.89 -22.21
CA PRO A 141 -2.33 1.33 -22.87
C PRO A 141 -1.05 1.62 -22.08
N LEU A 142 -0.30 0.57 -21.76
CA LEU A 142 0.92 0.64 -20.95
C LEU A 142 2.16 0.45 -21.82
N GLU A 143 3.26 1.09 -21.47
CA GLU A 143 4.59 0.78 -21.99
C GLU A 143 5.30 -0.20 -21.05
N PRO A 144 6.37 -0.90 -21.50
CA PRO A 144 7.11 -1.80 -20.63
C PRO A 144 7.54 -1.15 -19.31
N TRP A 145 8.00 0.11 -19.32
CA TRP A 145 8.41 0.83 -18.10
C TRP A 145 7.24 1.31 -17.22
N ASP A 146 6.01 1.31 -17.73
CA ASP A 146 4.81 1.57 -16.93
C ASP A 146 4.37 0.32 -16.14
N MET A 147 4.90 -0.86 -16.47
CA MET A 147 4.58 -2.12 -15.79
C MET A 147 5.38 -2.24 -14.49
N PRO A 148 5.04 -3.18 -13.58
CA PRO A 148 5.87 -3.42 -12.41
C PRO A 148 7.30 -3.82 -12.79
N SER A 149 8.31 -3.28 -12.09
CA SER A 149 9.72 -3.38 -12.47
C SER A 149 10.21 -4.81 -12.65
N MET A 150 9.72 -5.74 -11.84
CA MET A 150 10.04 -7.17 -11.93
C MET A 150 9.57 -7.84 -13.24
N LEU A 151 8.65 -7.23 -14.01
CA LEU A 151 8.18 -7.77 -15.28
C LEU A 151 9.03 -7.34 -16.47
N TYR A 152 9.62 -6.14 -16.42
CA TYR A 152 10.47 -5.58 -17.48
C TYR A 152 11.98 -5.65 -17.16
N ASP A 153 12.31 -5.80 -15.88
CA ASP A 153 13.64 -6.05 -15.34
C ASP A 153 13.64 -7.47 -14.75
N PHE A 154 13.27 -8.42 -15.62
CA PHE A 154 12.96 -9.79 -15.23
C PHE A 154 14.20 -10.49 -14.68
N GLY A 155 14.04 -11.18 -13.53
CA GLY A 155 15.12 -11.87 -12.84
C GLY A 155 15.91 -11.01 -11.84
N SER A 156 15.71 -9.69 -11.78
CA SER A 156 16.39 -8.83 -10.81
C SER A 156 15.93 -9.04 -9.36
N TYR A 157 14.73 -9.60 -9.16
CA TYR A 157 14.11 -9.80 -7.85
C TYR A 157 13.41 -11.17 -7.73
N PRO A 158 14.13 -12.31 -7.85
CA PRO A 158 13.51 -13.62 -8.00
C PRO A 158 12.61 -13.99 -6.79
N ALA A 159 13.09 -13.75 -5.57
CA ALA A 159 12.30 -14.05 -4.36
C ALA A 159 11.04 -13.18 -4.24
N VAL A 160 11.09 -11.92 -4.68
CA VAL A 160 9.92 -11.01 -4.68
C VAL A 160 8.94 -11.44 -5.76
N TYR A 161 9.44 -11.79 -6.95
CA TYR A 161 8.63 -12.30 -8.05
C TYR A 161 7.85 -13.56 -7.62
N ASP A 162 8.52 -14.52 -6.97
CA ASP A 162 7.88 -15.75 -6.52
C ASP A 162 6.75 -15.51 -5.51
N ILE A 163 6.92 -14.52 -4.62
CA ILE A 163 5.88 -14.13 -3.66
C ILE A 163 4.70 -13.48 -4.37
N VAL A 164 4.97 -12.48 -5.21
CA VAL A 164 3.94 -11.72 -5.92
C VAL A 164 3.14 -12.64 -6.84
N MET A 165 3.80 -13.52 -7.59
CA MET A 165 3.11 -14.48 -8.44
C MET A 165 2.45 -15.59 -7.62
N GLY A 166 3.01 -15.94 -6.47
CA GLY A 166 2.45 -16.91 -5.53
C GLY A 166 1.15 -16.45 -4.86
N GLN A 167 0.88 -15.14 -4.82
CA GLN A 167 -0.31 -14.57 -4.17
C GLN A 167 -1.63 -15.11 -4.75
N PHE A 168 -1.60 -15.55 -6.02
CA PHE A 168 -2.74 -16.07 -6.77
C PHE A 168 -3.02 -17.55 -6.54
N SER A 169 -2.07 -18.31 -5.98
CA SER A 169 -2.17 -19.75 -5.76
C SER A 169 -3.45 -20.17 -5.01
N ASN A 170 -3.93 -19.30 -4.12
CA ASN A 170 -5.09 -19.54 -3.27
C ASN A 170 -6.38 -18.81 -3.69
N VAL A 171 -6.31 -17.94 -4.72
CA VAL A 171 -7.38 -16.97 -5.02
C VAL A 171 -7.88 -17.06 -6.47
N VAL A 172 -7.13 -17.70 -7.36
CA VAL A 172 -7.40 -17.77 -8.81
C VAL A 172 -8.75 -18.38 -9.17
N ASP A 173 -9.10 -19.52 -8.59
CA ASP A 173 -10.38 -20.18 -8.87
C ASP A 173 -11.58 -19.38 -8.35
N TRP A 174 -11.34 -18.52 -7.35
CA TRP A 174 -12.36 -17.72 -6.70
C TRP A 174 -12.58 -16.38 -7.41
N MET A 175 -11.48 -15.69 -7.76
CA MET A 175 -11.51 -14.48 -8.60
C MET A 175 -12.19 -14.72 -9.96
N ALA A 176 -12.00 -15.90 -10.55
CA ALA A 176 -12.62 -16.27 -11.81
C ALA A 176 -14.12 -16.62 -11.70
N LYS A 177 -14.61 -16.97 -10.50
CA LYS A 177 -15.97 -17.50 -10.30
C LYS A 177 -16.93 -16.54 -9.61
N PHE A 178 -16.46 -15.64 -8.75
CA PHE A 178 -17.32 -14.76 -7.96
C PHE A 178 -16.72 -13.36 -7.77
N LEU A 179 -17.32 -12.38 -8.45
CA LEU A 179 -17.42 -11.01 -7.94
C LEU A 179 -18.46 -11.00 -6.78
N PRO A 180 -18.27 -10.18 -5.75
CA PRO A 180 -17.44 -8.99 -5.78
C PRO A 180 -16.22 -9.08 -4.87
N LEU A 181 -15.07 -8.68 -5.41
CA LEU A 181 -14.01 -8.09 -4.60
C LEU A 181 -14.65 -7.07 -3.66
N ILE A 182 -14.47 -7.23 -2.35
CA ILE A 182 -15.02 -6.28 -1.38
C ILE A 182 -14.02 -5.14 -1.26
N THR A 183 -14.40 -3.97 -1.74
CA THR A 183 -13.54 -2.79 -1.67
C THR A 183 -13.64 -2.13 -0.30
N ILE A 184 -12.50 -1.95 0.35
CA ILE A 184 -12.39 -1.31 1.66
C ILE A 184 -11.35 -0.21 1.61
N GLY A 185 -11.73 1.01 1.98
CA GLY A 185 -10.81 2.14 2.08
C GLY A 185 -11.30 3.44 1.46
N PRO A 186 -10.38 4.42 1.29
CA PRO A 186 -8.93 4.29 1.54
C PRO A 186 -8.60 4.01 3.01
N THR A 187 -7.61 3.16 3.26
CA THR A 187 -7.21 2.69 4.61
C THR A 187 -6.14 3.61 5.22
N ILE A 188 -6.41 4.91 5.22
CA ILE A 188 -5.59 5.92 5.92
C ILE A 188 -6.28 6.33 7.24
N PRO A 189 -5.57 6.98 8.19
CA PRO A 189 -6.17 7.39 9.45
C PRO A 189 -7.45 8.22 9.26
N SER A 190 -8.50 7.88 10.01
CA SER A 190 -9.83 8.51 9.93
C SER A 190 -9.77 10.02 10.08
N TYR A 191 -8.80 10.56 10.84
CA TYR A 191 -8.59 12.01 10.97
C TYR A 191 -8.45 12.75 9.63
N TYR A 192 -7.88 12.10 8.62
CA TYR A 192 -7.68 12.66 7.28
C TYR A 192 -8.89 12.51 6.36
N LEU A 193 -9.88 11.73 6.76
CA LEU A 193 -11.06 11.39 5.98
C LEU A 193 -12.34 11.96 6.64
N ASP A 194 -12.99 11.13 7.45
CA ASP A 194 -14.32 11.36 8.04
C ASP A 194 -14.27 11.78 9.51
N LYS A 195 -13.09 11.69 10.16
CA LYS A 195 -12.83 12.04 11.55
C LYS A 195 -13.68 11.32 12.58
N ARG A 196 -14.31 10.19 12.22
CA ARG A 196 -15.16 9.40 13.13
C ARG A 196 -14.39 8.71 14.25
N LEU A 197 -13.10 8.43 14.04
CA LEU A 197 -12.22 7.89 15.08
C LEU A 197 -11.36 9.03 15.66
N GLU A 198 -11.80 9.64 16.76
CA GLU A 198 -11.20 10.86 17.35
C GLU A 198 -9.68 10.77 17.61
N ASN A 199 -9.20 9.57 17.93
CA ASN A 199 -7.81 9.28 18.28
C ASN A 199 -6.99 8.68 17.11
N ASP A 200 -7.59 8.48 15.94
CA ASP A 200 -6.92 7.89 14.78
C ASP A 200 -6.24 8.95 13.91
N ARG A 201 -5.16 9.51 14.44
CA ARG A 201 -4.41 10.62 13.82
C ARG A 201 -3.10 10.19 13.17
N GLU A 202 -2.67 8.96 13.42
CA GLU A 202 -1.36 8.45 13.04
C GLU A 202 -1.46 7.02 12.48
N TYR A 203 -0.55 6.69 11.56
CA TYR A 203 -0.44 5.35 10.98
C TYR A 203 0.00 4.28 12.00
N GLY A 204 0.69 4.68 13.07
CA GLY A 204 1.11 3.81 14.18
C GLY A 204 2.28 2.87 13.90
N VAL A 205 2.69 2.66 12.64
CA VAL A 205 3.76 1.71 12.24
C VAL A 205 4.47 2.24 10.98
N ASN A 206 5.81 2.21 10.96
CA ASN A 206 6.62 2.57 9.79
C ASN A 206 7.58 1.42 9.43
N LEU A 207 7.35 0.74 8.30
CA LEU A 207 8.11 -0.45 7.89
C LEU A 207 9.36 -0.13 7.04
N PHE A 208 9.36 0.96 6.28
CA PHE A 208 10.43 1.27 5.32
C PHE A 208 11.36 2.37 5.79
N LYS A 209 12.66 2.18 5.54
CA LYS A 209 13.68 3.19 5.85
C LYS A 209 13.72 4.29 4.77
N PRO A 210 13.89 5.55 5.18
CA PRO A 210 13.90 6.72 4.30
C PRO A 210 15.16 6.83 3.42
N ASN A 211 15.02 7.63 2.35
CA ASN A 211 15.99 7.91 1.28
C ASN A 211 17.45 8.08 1.75
N ILE A 212 18.39 7.68 0.90
CA ILE A 212 19.83 7.92 1.13
C ILE A 212 20.17 9.41 0.99
N PRO A 213 21.19 9.92 1.72
CA PRO A 213 21.52 11.35 1.76
C PRO A 213 21.77 11.99 0.38
N GLU A 214 22.35 11.24 -0.55
CA GLU A 214 22.66 11.69 -1.91
C GLU A 214 21.38 12.02 -2.69
N GLN A 215 20.36 11.15 -2.61
CA GLN A 215 19.05 11.37 -3.23
C GLN A 215 18.31 12.55 -2.60
N MET A 216 18.37 12.69 -1.27
CA MET A 216 17.83 13.85 -0.56
C MET A 216 18.50 15.15 -1.04
N LYS A 217 19.81 15.11 -1.24
CA LYS A 217 20.59 16.26 -1.72
C LYS A 217 20.21 16.64 -3.15
N GLU A 218 20.14 15.68 -4.06
CA GLU A 218 19.71 15.93 -5.46
C GLU A 218 18.29 16.48 -5.52
N LEU A 219 17.36 15.90 -4.75
CA LEU A 219 15.98 16.37 -4.71
C LEU A 219 15.89 17.80 -4.15
N ALA A 220 16.62 18.09 -3.07
CA ALA A 220 16.71 19.43 -2.51
C ALA A 220 17.22 20.45 -3.54
N TRP A 221 18.32 20.14 -4.23
CA TRP A 221 18.88 21.04 -5.25
C TRP A 221 17.98 21.17 -6.48
N GLY A 222 17.31 20.10 -6.89
CA GLY A 222 16.30 20.13 -7.95
C GLY A 222 15.13 21.04 -7.59
N LEU A 223 14.56 20.87 -6.39
CA LEU A 223 13.49 21.72 -5.87
C LEU A 223 13.92 23.20 -5.76
N ARG A 224 15.12 23.49 -5.24
CA ARG A 224 15.64 24.86 -5.17
C ARG A 224 15.90 25.48 -6.54
N SER A 225 16.47 24.70 -7.46
CA SER A 225 16.81 25.17 -8.81
C SER A 225 15.58 25.38 -9.68
N SER A 226 14.49 24.67 -9.39
CA SER A 226 13.20 24.84 -10.07
C SER A 226 12.56 26.22 -9.84
N LYS A 227 13.01 26.96 -8.81
CA LYS A 227 12.39 28.23 -8.36
C LYS A 227 10.89 28.13 -8.05
N CYS A 228 10.38 26.90 -7.86
CA CYS A 228 8.99 26.63 -7.55
C CYS A 228 8.70 26.85 -6.06
N LYS A 229 7.46 27.24 -5.75
CA LYS A 229 6.93 27.10 -4.37
C LYS A 229 6.58 25.63 -4.17
N PHE A 230 7.10 25.01 -3.11
CA PHE A 230 6.86 23.61 -2.78
C PHE A 230 6.75 23.43 -1.27
N LEU A 231 5.96 22.45 -0.83
CA LEU A 231 5.94 21.98 0.54
C LEU A 231 6.58 20.60 0.57
N TRP A 232 7.81 20.52 1.07
CA TRP A 232 8.47 19.23 1.24
C TRP A 232 8.35 18.79 2.70
N VAL A 233 7.52 17.76 2.93
CA VAL A 233 7.40 17.13 4.25
C VAL A 233 8.56 16.19 4.46
N VAL A 234 9.55 16.65 5.24
CA VAL A 234 10.72 15.86 5.63
C VAL A 234 10.54 15.45 7.09
N ARG A 235 10.65 14.14 7.37
CA ARG A 235 10.61 13.63 8.75
C ARG A 235 11.75 14.24 9.55
N GLU A 236 11.52 14.55 10.82
CA GLU A 236 12.52 15.15 11.71
C GLU A 236 13.81 14.30 11.77
N SER A 237 13.67 12.97 11.85
CA SER A 237 14.80 12.03 11.81
C SER A 237 15.67 12.12 10.55
N GLU A 238 15.13 12.71 9.48
CA GLU A 238 15.74 12.82 8.16
C GLU A 238 16.26 14.23 7.86
N ALA A 239 15.92 15.22 8.70
CA ALA A 239 16.33 16.60 8.49
C ALA A 239 17.86 16.75 8.36
N ALA A 240 18.62 15.92 9.08
CA ALA A 240 20.08 15.89 9.02
C ALA A 240 20.65 15.49 7.64
N LYS A 241 19.85 14.86 6.77
CA LYS A 241 20.25 14.48 5.41
C LYS A 241 20.04 15.61 4.39
N LEU A 242 19.40 16.72 4.77
CA LEU A 242 19.23 17.87 3.89
C LEU A 242 20.58 18.58 3.66
N PRO A 243 20.84 19.10 2.44
CA PRO A 243 22.05 19.86 2.19
C PRO A 243 22.16 21.08 3.12
N LYS A 244 23.37 21.31 3.65
CA LYS A 244 23.67 22.48 4.50
C LYS A 244 23.26 23.77 3.78
N GLY A 245 22.48 24.62 4.47
CA GLY A 245 22.00 25.90 3.94
C GLY A 245 20.72 25.82 3.10
N PHE A 246 20.03 24.68 3.08
CA PHE A 246 18.69 24.57 2.52
C PHE A 246 17.65 25.09 3.53
N ILE A 247 17.16 26.32 3.32
CA ILE A 247 16.16 26.98 4.18
C ILE A 247 14.79 26.88 3.49
N LEU A 248 13.81 26.25 4.14
CA LEU A 248 12.42 26.21 3.69
C LEU A 248 11.78 27.58 3.94
N ALA A 249 11.37 28.27 2.89
CA ALA A 249 10.73 29.58 2.99
C ALA A 249 9.32 29.56 2.37
N HIS A 250 8.37 30.09 3.14
CA HIS A 250 6.96 30.41 2.85
C HIS A 250 5.93 29.29 2.67
N GLU A 251 4.73 29.58 3.21
CA GLU A 251 3.46 28.88 2.95
C GLU A 251 3.00 29.05 1.49
N TYR A 252 2.14 28.12 1.04
CA TYR A 252 1.32 28.04 -0.20
C TYR A 252 1.61 26.82 -1.11
N VAL A 253 0.51 26.29 -1.67
CA VAL A 253 0.29 25.08 -2.51
C VAL A 253 1.51 24.17 -2.71
N GLY A 254 1.52 23.06 -1.97
CA GLY A 254 2.62 22.09 -1.98
C GLY A 254 2.42 20.91 -2.93
N CYS A 255 3.48 20.50 -3.61
CA CYS A 255 3.60 19.21 -4.27
C CYS A 255 4.45 18.24 -3.42
N PHE A 256 4.01 17.00 -3.28
CA PHE A 256 4.67 15.92 -2.55
C PHE A 256 5.48 15.03 -3.50
N VAL A 257 6.79 15.01 -3.34
CA VAL A 257 7.65 14.09 -4.10
C VAL A 257 7.54 12.70 -3.50
N THR A 258 7.15 11.72 -4.30
CA THR A 258 6.80 10.38 -3.84
C THR A 258 7.39 9.31 -4.72
N HIS A 259 7.79 8.20 -4.11
CA HIS A 259 8.13 6.98 -4.85
C HIS A 259 6.89 6.21 -5.33
N CYS A 260 5.68 6.73 -5.13
CA CYS A 260 4.43 6.15 -5.63
C CYS A 260 4.10 4.76 -5.05
N SER A 261 4.42 4.52 -3.78
CA SER A 261 3.78 3.38 -3.09
C SER A 261 2.30 3.64 -2.91
N TRP A 262 1.51 2.56 -2.97
CA TRP A 262 0.06 2.64 -2.92
C TRP A 262 -0.47 3.41 -1.71
N ASN A 263 0.08 3.17 -0.52
CA ASN A 263 -0.30 3.89 0.70
C ASN A 263 -0.08 5.41 0.61
N LEU A 264 1.07 5.86 0.07
CA LEU A 264 1.35 7.29 -0.08
C LEU A 264 0.48 7.92 -1.16
N THR A 265 0.20 7.18 -2.23
CA THR A 265 -0.72 7.59 -3.28
C THR A 265 -2.12 7.82 -2.72
N LEU A 266 -2.65 6.89 -1.92
CA LEU A 266 -3.96 7.04 -1.27
C LEU A 266 -4.00 8.22 -0.31
N GLU A 267 -2.95 8.46 0.46
CA GLU A 267 -2.83 9.62 1.35
C GLU A 267 -2.89 10.93 0.57
N ALA A 268 -2.08 11.05 -0.49
CA ALA A 268 -2.02 12.25 -1.31
C ALA A 268 -3.37 12.55 -1.99
N LEU A 269 -4.02 11.54 -2.57
CA LEU A 269 -5.35 11.67 -3.18
C LEU A 269 -6.40 12.10 -2.14
N SER A 270 -6.40 11.49 -0.96
CA SER A 270 -7.35 11.79 0.11
C SER A 270 -7.16 13.18 0.71
N LEU A 271 -5.91 13.68 0.73
CA LEU A 271 -5.58 14.98 1.30
C LEU A 271 -5.59 16.12 0.27
N ARG A 272 -5.80 15.81 -1.02
CA ARG A 272 -5.70 16.77 -2.13
C ARG A 272 -4.28 17.36 -2.22
N VAL A 273 -3.27 16.51 -2.09
CA VAL A 273 -1.87 16.91 -2.22
C VAL A 273 -1.39 16.47 -3.61
N LEU A 274 -0.90 17.43 -4.39
CA LEU A 274 -0.35 17.14 -5.73
C LEU A 274 0.91 16.32 -5.59
N MET A 275 1.09 15.29 -6.41
CA MET A 275 2.26 14.43 -6.36
C MET A 275 3.28 14.78 -7.43
N VAL A 276 4.57 14.54 -7.15
CA VAL A 276 5.64 14.41 -8.15
C VAL A 276 6.17 12.99 -8.05
N ALA A 277 5.87 12.17 -9.07
CA ALA A 277 6.23 10.76 -9.10
C ALA A 277 7.72 10.54 -9.40
N LEU A 278 8.37 9.75 -8.55
CA LEU A 278 9.75 9.27 -8.69
C LEU A 278 9.82 7.77 -8.34
N PRO A 279 9.21 6.90 -9.15
CA PRO A 279 9.15 5.46 -8.86
C PRO A 279 10.56 4.85 -8.83
N GLN A 280 10.79 3.92 -7.90
CA GLN A 280 12.10 3.30 -7.68
C GLN A 280 12.11 1.81 -8.06
N TRP A 281 11.09 1.05 -7.68
CA TRP A 281 11.03 -0.40 -7.91
C TRP A 281 9.59 -0.93 -7.75
N THR A 282 9.39 -2.23 -8.02
CA THR A 282 8.11 -2.94 -7.96
C THR A 282 7.01 -2.28 -8.79
N ASP A 283 5.82 -2.20 -8.24
CA ASP A 283 4.58 -1.67 -8.76
C ASP A 283 4.51 -0.12 -8.81
N GLN A 284 5.55 0.56 -8.33
CA GLN A 284 5.58 2.03 -8.24
C GLN A 284 5.51 2.72 -9.60
N SER A 285 6.13 2.14 -10.63
CA SER A 285 6.05 2.61 -12.01
C SER A 285 4.62 2.62 -12.53
N THR A 286 3.85 1.57 -12.23
CA THR A 286 2.43 1.48 -12.58
C THR A 286 1.60 2.49 -11.81
N ASN A 287 1.85 2.67 -10.51
CA ASN A 287 1.17 3.72 -9.75
C ASN A 287 1.48 5.12 -10.30
N ALA A 288 2.73 5.39 -10.68
CA ALA A 288 3.12 6.64 -11.32
C ALA A 288 2.36 6.87 -12.63
N LYS A 289 2.20 5.84 -13.46
CA LYS A 289 1.40 5.90 -14.68
C LYS A 289 -0.06 6.28 -14.40
N TYR A 290 -0.66 5.70 -13.36
CA TYR A 290 -2.02 6.05 -12.95
C TYR A 290 -2.13 7.48 -12.41
N ILE A 291 -1.15 7.92 -11.62
CA ILE A 291 -1.04 9.31 -11.17
C ILE A 291 -1.04 10.26 -12.36
N MET A 292 -0.27 9.97 -13.41
CA MET A 292 -0.12 10.84 -14.58
C MET A 292 -1.34 10.80 -15.53
N ASP A 293 -1.85 9.62 -15.84
CA ASP A 293 -2.75 9.44 -16.99
C ASP A 293 -4.21 9.23 -16.57
N VAL A 294 -4.46 8.71 -15.37
CA VAL A 294 -5.81 8.39 -14.88
C VAL A 294 -6.28 9.44 -13.88
N TRP A 295 -5.41 9.81 -12.93
CA TRP A 295 -5.71 10.84 -11.93
C TRP A 295 -5.29 12.23 -12.39
N GLU A 296 -4.53 12.31 -13.48
CA GLU A 296 -4.03 13.54 -14.09
C GLU A 296 -3.37 14.49 -13.09
N ASP A 297 -2.31 14.01 -12.44
CA ASP A 297 -1.47 14.77 -11.52
C ASP A 297 -0.07 15.05 -12.13
N VAL A 298 0.75 15.86 -11.47
CA VAL A 298 1.93 16.54 -12.08
C VAL A 298 3.20 15.67 -12.13
N VAL A 299 3.86 15.54 -13.29
CA VAL A 299 5.34 15.42 -13.35
C VAL A 299 5.91 16.05 -14.63
N GLU A 300 6.63 17.17 -14.52
CA GLU A 300 7.89 17.48 -15.24
C GLU A 300 8.47 18.86 -14.83
N HIS A 301 9.70 19.17 -15.27
CA HIS A 301 10.64 20.25 -14.90
C HIS A 301 10.10 21.69 -14.73
N CYS A 302 8.84 21.96 -15.08
CA CYS A 302 8.17 23.27 -14.93
C CYS A 302 6.89 23.14 -14.08
N ILE A 303 7.07 22.82 -12.80
CA ILE A 303 5.99 22.66 -11.81
C ILE A 303 5.11 23.91 -11.72
N ILE A 304 5.67 25.12 -11.84
CA ILE A 304 4.89 26.38 -11.81
C ILE A 304 3.98 26.55 -13.04
N GLU A 305 4.51 26.47 -14.27
CA GLU A 305 3.70 26.73 -15.49
C GLU A 305 2.49 25.80 -15.59
N ARG A 306 2.66 24.57 -15.08
CA ARG A 306 1.61 23.56 -15.08
C ARG A 306 0.60 23.74 -13.94
N ILE A 307 0.97 24.31 -12.79
CA ILE A 307 0.09 24.52 -11.63
C ILE A 307 -0.62 25.89 -11.64
N GLU A 308 0.01 26.92 -12.22
CA GLU A 308 -0.53 28.29 -12.28
C GLU A 308 -1.30 28.58 -13.60
N GLY A 309 -1.31 27.62 -14.54
CA GLY A 309 -2.08 27.69 -15.78
C GLY A 309 -3.44 26.96 -15.73
N LYS A 310 -4.21 27.01 -16.84
CA LYS A 310 -5.51 26.30 -16.98
C LYS A 310 -5.42 24.80 -16.63
N ARG A 311 -4.31 24.17 -17.01
CA ARG A 311 -4.02 22.78 -16.68
C ARG A 311 -3.93 22.57 -15.16
N GLY A 312 -3.32 23.50 -14.44
CA GLY A 312 -3.16 23.42 -12.99
C GLY A 312 -4.47 23.55 -12.24
N GLU A 313 -5.38 24.39 -12.74
CA GLU A 313 -6.74 24.48 -12.22
C GLU A 313 -7.53 23.18 -12.45
N GLU A 314 -7.35 22.52 -13.59
CA GLU A 314 -7.95 21.21 -13.84
C GLU A 314 -7.41 20.13 -12.90
N ILE A 315 -6.08 20.08 -12.70
CA ILE A 315 -5.44 19.15 -11.76
C ILE A 315 -5.95 19.39 -10.33
N LYS A 316 -6.00 20.65 -9.87
CA LYS A 316 -6.53 21.02 -8.55
C LYS A 316 -8.00 20.67 -8.37
N ARG A 317 -8.79 20.74 -9.44
CA ARG A 317 -10.21 20.34 -9.47
C ARG A 317 -10.34 18.82 -9.37
N LYS A 318 -9.56 18.06 -10.13
CA LYS A 318 -9.54 16.58 -10.07
C LYS A 318 -9.08 16.08 -8.71
N ALA A 319 -8.03 16.65 -8.15
CA ALA A 319 -7.58 16.31 -6.79
C ALA A 319 -8.68 16.55 -5.73
N LEU A 320 -9.49 17.62 -5.88
CA LEU A 320 -10.63 17.88 -4.99
C LEU A 320 -11.74 16.83 -5.18
N GLU A 321 -12.02 16.46 -6.43
CA GLU A 321 -12.99 15.42 -6.76
C GLU A 321 -12.61 14.08 -6.13
N TRP A 322 -11.35 13.67 -6.26
CA TRP A 322 -10.82 12.45 -5.63
C TRP A 322 -10.92 12.47 -4.12
N LYS A 323 -10.56 13.58 -3.47
CA LYS A 323 -10.72 13.77 -2.03
C LYS A 323 -12.18 13.59 -1.59
N GLU A 324 -13.13 14.19 -2.30
CA GLU A 324 -14.55 14.05 -1.96
C GLU A 324 -15.09 12.63 -2.22
N LEU A 325 -14.60 11.95 -3.26
CA LEU A 325 -14.94 10.55 -3.51
C LEU A 325 -14.41 9.64 -2.39
N ALA A 326 -13.15 9.81 -1.98
CA ALA A 326 -12.55 9.10 -0.87
C ALA A 326 -13.36 9.32 0.43
N ARG A 327 -13.70 10.57 0.74
CA ARG A 327 -14.52 10.92 1.92
C ARG A 327 -15.90 10.28 1.86
N LYS A 328 -16.59 10.34 0.71
CA LYS A 328 -17.92 9.72 0.52
C LYS A 328 -17.88 8.20 0.62
N ALA A 329 -16.82 7.56 0.13
CA ALA A 329 -16.67 6.12 0.18
C ALA A 329 -16.61 5.63 1.63
N VAL A 330 -15.88 6.33 2.51
CA VAL A 330 -15.72 5.94 3.92
C VAL A 330 -16.80 6.50 4.85
N ASP A 331 -17.63 7.45 4.41
CA ASP A 331 -18.74 7.98 5.20
C ASP A 331 -19.66 6.88 5.78
N GLU A 332 -20.47 7.18 6.80
CA GLU A 332 -21.31 6.20 7.52
C GLU A 332 -22.19 5.35 6.59
N VAL A 333 -22.73 5.97 5.55
CA VAL A 333 -23.58 5.32 4.53
C VAL A 333 -22.82 5.04 3.23
N GLY A 334 -21.51 5.25 3.23
CA GLY A 334 -20.60 5.08 2.10
C GLY A 334 -20.40 3.61 1.70
N SER A 335 -19.85 3.40 0.51
CA SER A 335 -19.60 2.06 -0.04
C SER A 335 -18.64 1.24 0.83
N SER A 336 -17.54 1.84 1.31
CA SER A 336 -16.56 1.19 2.17
C SER A 336 -17.18 0.80 3.52
N SER A 337 -17.94 1.70 4.16
CA SER A 337 -18.65 1.40 5.42
C SER A 337 -19.63 0.22 5.27
N LYS A 338 -20.41 0.21 4.18
CA LYS A 338 -21.33 -0.91 3.86
C LYS A 338 -20.59 -2.22 3.63
N ASN A 339 -19.48 -2.17 2.92
CA ASN A 339 -18.62 -3.32 2.63
C ASN A 339 -18.00 -3.90 3.91
N ILE A 340 -17.58 -3.03 4.85
CA ILE A 340 -17.08 -3.45 6.17
C ILE A 340 -18.20 -4.07 7.01
N ASP A 341 -19.40 -3.50 6.99
CA ASP A 341 -20.57 -4.08 7.69
C ASP A 341 -20.95 -5.44 7.12
N GLU A 342 -20.90 -5.58 5.79
CA GLU A 342 -21.14 -6.85 5.11
C GLU A 342 -20.06 -7.87 5.47
N PHE A 343 -18.79 -7.48 5.44
CA PHE A 343 -17.67 -8.33 5.86
C PHE A 343 -17.88 -8.83 7.29
N THR A 344 -18.17 -7.93 8.23
CA THR A 344 -18.39 -8.26 9.65
C THR A 344 -19.55 -9.22 9.84
N LYS A 345 -20.70 -8.98 9.18
CA LYS A 345 -21.86 -9.89 9.23
C LYS A 345 -21.52 -11.30 8.74
N ASN A 346 -20.71 -11.41 7.68
CA ASN A 346 -20.38 -12.71 7.10
C ASN A 346 -19.31 -13.47 7.89
N VAL A 347 -18.37 -12.76 8.52
CA VAL A 347 -17.45 -13.34 9.51
C VAL A 347 -18.24 -13.96 10.67
N VAL A 348 -19.22 -13.24 11.23
CA VAL A 348 -20.10 -13.75 12.31
C VAL A 348 -20.93 -14.97 11.87
N GLN A 349 -21.30 -15.04 10.58
CA GLN A 349 -22.05 -16.16 10.03
C GLN A 349 -21.17 -17.33 9.53
N GLN A 350 -19.85 -17.27 9.72
CA GLN A 350 -18.87 -18.27 9.23
C GLN A 350 -19.00 -18.58 7.72
N LYS A 351 -19.39 -17.59 6.92
CA LYS A 351 -19.63 -17.76 5.49
C LYS A 351 -18.36 -17.53 4.67
N ALA A 352 -17.70 -18.63 4.28
CA ALA A 352 -16.70 -18.81 3.22
C ALA A 352 -15.52 -17.80 3.15
N ILE A 353 -14.54 -18.14 2.31
CA ILE A 353 -13.33 -17.35 2.10
C ILE A 353 -13.67 -16.07 1.31
N ARG A 354 -13.14 -14.91 1.72
CA ARG A 354 -13.43 -13.60 1.08
C ARG A 354 -12.18 -12.87 0.63
N VAL A 355 -12.34 -12.05 -0.42
CA VAL A 355 -11.29 -11.18 -0.96
C VAL A 355 -11.59 -9.72 -0.62
N LEU A 356 -10.67 -9.09 0.09
CA LEU A 356 -10.69 -7.67 0.41
C LEU A 356 -9.64 -6.95 -0.44
N GLY A 357 -10.02 -5.85 -1.08
CA GLY A 357 -9.09 -4.99 -1.84
C GLY A 357 -9.22 -3.54 -1.44
N GLU A 358 -8.12 -2.80 -1.51
CA GLU A 358 -8.14 -1.34 -1.35
C GLU A 358 -8.50 -0.67 -2.69
N MET A 359 -9.37 0.36 -2.63
CA MET A 359 -9.81 1.13 -3.80
C MET A 359 -8.82 2.20 -4.20
#